data_AF-A0A096AX92-F1
#
_entry.id   AF-A0A096AX92-F1
#
_cell.length_a   1.000
_cell.length_b   1.000
_cell.length_c   1.000
_cell.angle_alpha   90.00
_cell.angle_beta   90.00
_cell.angle_gamma   90.00
#
_symmetry.space_group_name_H-M   'P 1'
#
loop_
_entity.id
_entity.type
_entity.pdbx_description
1 polymer ?
#
loop_
_entity_poly.entity_id
_entity_poly.type
_entity_poly.pdbx_seq_one_letter_code
_entity_poly.pdbx_strand_id
1 'polypeptide(L)'
;MNYTELQETVADWLHRSDLNGVLPIFIKLAESRINRDLRTEEMVKSVTGSMTDSTITLPDDFRQVKSVLVNDKPVVYVSSLESKRHDVAGDAYFYTIVGNQINIYPKSSSADYELVYYASVEPLSNNKPTNWLLAK
;
A
#
# COMPACT_ATOMS: atom_id res chain seq x y z
N MET A 1 -19.49 15.36 3.82
CA MET A 1 -19.28 15.28 2.37
C MET A 1 -19.16 13.82 1.97
N ASN A 2 -19.95 13.38 1.00
CA ASN A 2 -19.92 12.02 0.44
C ASN A 2 -19.64 12.04 -1.07
N TYR A 3 -19.50 10.88 -1.69
CA TYR A 3 -19.11 10.75 -3.10
C TYR A 3 -20.09 11.43 -4.06
N THR A 4 -21.40 11.31 -3.82
CA THR A 4 -22.43 11.98 -4.64
C THR A 4 -22.34 13.50 -4.47
N GLU A 5 -22.24 13.98 -3.24
CA GLU A 5 -22.09 15.42 -2.93
C GLU A 5 -20.80 16.00 -3.55
N LEU A 6 -19.71 15.22 -3.59
CA LEU A 6 -18.48 15.61 -4.26
C LEU A 6 -18.66 15.71 -5.76
N GLN A 7 -19.36 14.76 -6.39
CA GLN A 7 -19.68 14.84 -7.81
C GLN A 7 -20.52 16.08 -8.13
N GLU A 8 -21.53 16.38 -7.32
CA GLU A 8 -22.37 17.58 -7.45
C GLU A 8 -21.53 18.86 -7.32
N THR A 9 -20.69 18.94 -6.29
CA THR A 9 -19.80 20.10 -6.07
C THR A 9 -18.85 20.33 -7.25
N VAL A 10 -18.28 19.26 -7.82
CA VAL A 10 -17.39 19.35 -8.99
C VAL A 10 -18.18 19.72 -10.25
N ALA A 11 -19.39 19.18 -10.44
CA ALA A 11 -20.26 19.51 -11.56
C ALA A 11 -20.64 21.00 -11.54
N ASP A 12 -21.00 21.50 -10.37
CA ASP A 12 -21.29 22.91 -10.13
C ASP A 12 -20.06 23.77 -10.44
N TRP A 13 -18.87 23.37 -10.00
CA TRP A 13 -17.65 24.13 -10.30
C TRP A 13 -17.29 24.17 -11.78
N LEU A 14 -17.54 23.09 -12.52
CA LEU A 14 -17.26 22.99 -13.95
C LEU A 14 -18.23 23.82 -14.81
N HIS A 15 -19.45 24.09 -14.30
CA HIS A 15 -20.57 24.69 -15.07
C HIS A 15 -20.77 24.04 -16.46
N ARG A 16 -20.51 22.72 -16.58
CA ARG A 16 -20.56 21.94 -17.83
C ARG A 16 -21.25 20.60 -17.61
N SER A 17 -22.56 20.56 -17.79
CA SER A 17 -23.40 19.38 -17.52
C SER A 17 -23.15 18.19 -18.43
N ASP A 18 -22.61 18.39 -19.63
CA ASP A 18 -22.22 17.31 -20.54
C ASP A 18 -21.01 16.50 -20.05
N LEU A 19 -20.23 17.04 -19.10
CA LEU A 19 -19.10 16.34 -18.48
C LEU A 19 -19.52 15.50 -17.27
N ASN A 20 -20.80 15.50 -16.89
CA ASN A 20 -21.29 14.76 -15.72
C ASN A 20 -20.96 13.25 -15.79
N GLY A 21 -20.95 12.67 -16.99
CA GLY A 21 -20.59 11.26 -17.20
C GLY A 21 -19.12 10.93 -16.93
N VAL A 22 -18.21 11.92 -16.99
CA VAL A 22 -16.76 11.72 -16.80
C VAL A 22 -16.25 12.16 -15.43
N LEU A 23 -17.08 12.76 -14.57
CA LEU A 23 -16.70 13.14 -13.20
C LEU A 23 -16.10 11.99 -12.38
N PRO A 24 -16.64 10.74 -12.42
CA PRO A 24 -16.01 9.61 -11.75
C PRO A 24 -14.56 9.38 -12.19
N ILE A 25 -14.22 9.69 -13.44
CA ILE A 25 -12.86 9.53 -13.97
C ILE A 25 -11.95 10.62 -13.40
N PHE A 26 -12.41 11.87 -13.33
CA PHE A 26 -11.62 12.95 -12.73
C PHE A 26 -11.30 12.69 -11.25
N ILE A 27 -12.29 12.19 -10.49
CA ILE A 27 -12.08 11.81 -9.09
C ILE A 27 -11.04 10.68 -9.00
N LYS A 28 -11.15 9.62 -9.82
CA LYS A 28 -10.16 8.53 -9.86
C LYS A 28 -8.76 8.99 -10.24
N LEU A 29 -8.64 9.93 -11.18
CA LEU A 29 -7.33 10.51 -11.55
C LEU A 29 -6.73 11.32 -10.41
N ALA A 30 -7.55 12.09 -9.70
CA ALA A 30 -7.14 12.81 -8.49
C ALA A 30 -6.67 11.83 -7.40
N GLU A 31 -7.46 10.79 -7.10
CA GLU A 31 -7.09 9.73 -6.17
C GLU A 31 -5.79 9.02 -6.57
N SER A 32 -5.60 8.75 -7.87
CA SER A 32 -4.35 8.14 -8.37
C SER A 32 -3.15 9.06 -8.13
N ARG A 33 -3.30 10.37 -8.33
CA ARG A 33 -2.24 11.35 -8.07
C ARG A 33 -1.94 11.45 -6.57
N ILE A 34 -2.98 11.55 -5.74
CA ILE A 34 -2.84 11.61 -4.28
C ILE A 34 -2.10 10.37 -3.76
N ASN A 35 -2.41 9.18 -4.27
CA ASN A 35 -1.72 7.95 -3.88
C ASN A 35 -0.22 7.91 -4.24
N ARG A 36 0.22 8.69 -5.24
CA ARG A 36 1.64 8.81 -5.61
C ARG A 36 2.39 9.73 -4.66
N ASP A 37 1.75 10.81 -4.22
CA ASP A 37 2.41 11.89 -3.48
C ASP A 37 2.24 11.77 -1.96
N LEU A 38 1.08 11.28 -1.49
CA LEU A 38 0.71 11.29 -0.06
C LEU A 38 1.34 10.12 0.71
N ARG A 39 1.94 10.43 1.86
CA ARG A 39 2.41 9.45 2.85
C ARG A 39 2.11 9.95 4.26
N THR A 40 0.89 9.72 4.74
CA THR A 40 0.45 10.10 6.10
C THR A 40 0.21 8.88 6.97
N GLU A 41 0.08 9.10 8.28
CA GLU A 41 -0.20 8.02 9.24
C GLU A 41 -1.58 7.39 9.02
N GLU A 42 -2.57 8.11 8.46
CA GLU A 42 -3.87 7.51 8.11
C GLU A 42 -3.78 6.46 6.98
N MET A 43 -2.67 6.44 6.23
CA MET A 43 -2.39 5.42 5.22
C MET A 43 -1.71 4.18 5.81
N VAL A 44 -1.34 4.16 7.10
CA VAL A 44 -0.56 3.06 7.66
C VAL A 44 -1.46 1.88 8.02
N LYS A 45 -1.11 0.69 7.51
CA LYS A 45 -1.72 -0.59 7.89
C LYS A 45 -0.65 -1.57 8.34
N SER A 46 -1.04 -2.50 9.21
CA SER A 46 -0.23 -3.66 9.59
C SER A 46 -0.93 -4.93 9.12
N VAL A 47 -0.16 -5.90 8.64
CA VAL A 47 -0.62 -7.25 8.33
C VAL A 47 0.36 -8.24 8.94
N THR A 48 -0.17 -9.27 9.57
CA THR A 48 0.60 -10.38 10.13
C THR A 48 0.26 -11.66 9.39
N GLY A 49 1.20 -12.60 9.40
CA GLY A 49 0.99 -13.92 8.83
C GLY A 49 2.22 -14.78 8.97
N SER A 50 2.18 -15.97 8.37
CA SER A 50 3.35 -16.86 8.28
C SER A 50 3.83 -16.90 6.84
N MET A 51 5.12 -16.67 6.63
CA MET A 51 5.72 -16.73 5.30
C MET A 51 5.93 -18.17 4.87
N THR A 52 5.80 -18.42 3.56
CA THR A 52 6.11 -19.71 2.93
C THR A 52 7.29 -19.49 1.98
N ASP A 53 8.27 -20.40 2.00
CA ASP A 53 9.47 -20.33 1.14
C ASP A 53 10.25 -19.02 1.24
N SER A 54 10.26 -18.40 2.44
CA SER A 54 10.88 -17.09 2.69
C SER A 54 10.31 -15.93 1.87
N THR A 55 9.05 -16.04 1.44
CA THR A 55 8.36 -15.00 0.68
C THR A 55 7.10 -14.51 1.38
N ILE A 56 6.87 -13.20 1.30
CA ILE A 56 5.66 -12.54 1.79
C ILE A 56 4.98 -11.86 0.60
N THR A 57 3.73 -12.22 0.34
CA THR A 57 2.93 -11.56 -0.70
C THR A 57 2.51 -10.18 -0.23
N LEU A 58 2.76 -9.16 -1.06
CA LEU A 58 2.34 -7.79 -0.76
C LEU A 58 0.80 -7.66 -0.88
N PRO A 59 0.14 -6.97 0.05
CA PRO A 59 -1.28 -6.63 -0.07
C PRO A 59 -1.60 -5.84 -1.36
N ASP A 60 -2.82 -5.98 -1.89
CA ASP A 60 -3.23 -5.32 -3.14
C ASP A 60 -3.23 -3.78 -3.04
N ASP A 61 -3.41 -3.24 -1.85
CA ASP A 61 -3.38 -1.81 -1.57
C ASP A 61 -1.97 -1.31 -1.18
N PHE A 62 -0.94 -2.15 -1.25
CA PHE A 62 0.42 -1.79 -0.87
C PHE A 62 1.00 -0.64 -1.72
N ARG A 63 1.63 0.32 -1.04
CA ARG A 63 2.37 1.42 -1.68
C ARG A 63 3.84 1.45 -1.32
N GLN A 64 4.17 1.25 -0.04
CA GLN A 64 5.54 1.36 0.44
C GLN A 64 5.69 0.67 1.79
N VAL A 65 6.80 -0.04 1.99
CA VAL A 65 7.14 -0.64 3.29
C VAL A 65 7.50 0.46 4.29
N LYS A 66 6.95 0.36 5.50
CA LYS A 66 7.35 1.18 6.66
C LYS A 66 8.25 0.37 7.59
N SER A 67 7.89 -0.87 7.91
CA SER A 67 8.73 -1.81 8.63
C SER A 67 8.34 -3.25 8.34
N VAL A 68 9.31 -4.16 8.48
CA VAL A 68 9.09 -5.61 8.42
C VAL A 68 9.73 -6.23 9.65
N LEU A 69 8.98 -7.08 10.34
CA LEU A 69 9.48 -7.94 11.40
C LEU A 69 9.35 -9.39 10.94
N VAL A 70 10.32 -10.22 11.28
CA VAL A 70 10.29 -11.69 11.12
C VAL A 70 10.66 -12.31 12.45
N ASN A 71 9.77 -13.13 13.02
CA ASN A 71 9.87 -13.65 14.40
C ASN A 71 10.23 -12.53 15.41
N ASP A 72 9.51 -11.42 15.36
CA ASP A 72 9.72 -10.20 16.18
C ASP A 72 11.09 -9.52 16.02
N LYS A 73 11.91 -9.94 15.05
CA LYS A 73 13.19 -9.31 14.73
C LYS A 73 13.02 -8.33 13.56
N PRO A 74 13.57 -7.11 13.65
CA PRO A 74 13.53 -6.17 12.54
C PRO A 74 14.32 -6.68 11.34
N VAL A 75 13.75 -6.49 10.15
CA VAL A 75 14.35 -6.88 8.89
C VAL A 75 14.79 -5.64 8.13
N VAL A 76 16.03 -5.66 7.61
CA VAL A 76 16.61 -4.50 6.93
C VAL A 76 16.49 -4.65 5.42
N TYR A 77 16.12 -3.56 4.73
CA TYR A 77 16.09 -3.53 3.28
C TYR A 77 17.50 -3.63 2.69
N VAL A 78 17.67 -4.51 1.71
CA VAL A 78 18.88 -4.60 0.87
C VAL A 78 18.47 -4.63 -0.59
N SER A 79 19.36 -4.16 -1.47
CA SER A 79 19.13 -4.27 -2.90
C SER A 79 19.11 -5.75 -3.33
N SER A 80 18.47 -6.05 -4.45
CA SER A 80 18.42 -7.42 -5.02
C SER A 80 19.79 -7.98 -5.40
N LEU A 81 20.79 -7.11 -5.59
CA LEU A 81 22.18 -7.52 -5.83
C LEU A 81 22.86 -7.93 -4.51
N GLU A 82 22.69 -7.12 -3.47
CA GLU A 82 23.28 -7.37 -2.15
C GLU A 82 22.59 -8.54 -1.44
N SER A 83 21.29 -8.77 -1.67
CA SER A 83 20.53 -9.86 -1.04
C SER A 83 21.15 -11.24 -1.27
N LYS A 84 21.82 -11.45 -2.43
CA LYS A 84 22.53 -12.70 -2.74
C LYS A 84 23.69 -13.00 -1.80
N ARG A 85 24.25 -11.99 -1.14
CA ARG A 85 25.33 -12.14 -0.14
C ARG A 85 24.80 -12.49 1.24
N HIS A 86 23.51 -12.25 1.47
CA HIS A 86 22.82 -12.44 2.74
C HIS A 86 22.05 -13.76 2.81
N ASP A 87 22.15 -14.63 1.80
CA ASP A 87 21.61 -16.00 1.82
C ASP A 87 22.54 -16.96 2.59
N VAL A 88 22.98 -16.52 3.77
CA VAL A 88 23.84 -17.28 4.69
C VAL A 88 23.17 -17.26 6.05
N ALA A 89 22.96 -18.43 6.63
CA ALA A 89 22.31 -18.58 7.94
C ALA A 89 22.99 -17.70 9.00
N GLY A 90 22.19 -16.94 9.73
CA GLY A 90 22.64 -15.99 10.75
C GLY A 90 21.48 -15.37 11.50
N ASP A 91 21.79 -14.52 12.49
CA ASP A 91 20.78 -13.91 13.38
C ASP A 91 20.07 -12.68 12.81
N ALA A 92 20.59 -12.12 11.72
CA ALA A 92 20.03 -10.95 11.06
C ALA A 92 19.21 -11.34 9.83
N TYR A 93 18.03 -10.75 9.71
CA TYR A 93 17.19 -10.89 8.53
C TYR A 93 17.31 -9.67 7.63
N PHE A 94 17.32 -9.92 6.32
CA PHE A 94 17.33 -8.91 5.27
C PHE A 94 16.16 -9.15 4.33
N TYR A 95 15.65 -8.09 3.71
CA TYR A 95 14.61 -8.23 2.70
C TYR A 95 14.91 -7.43 1.44
N THR A 96 14.41 -7.94 0.32
CA THR A 96 14.30 -7.19 -0.92
C THR A 96 12.87 -7.35 -1.45
N ILE A 97 12.43 -6.40 -2.26
CA ILE A 97 11.14 -6.46 -2.94
C ILE A 97 11.39 -6.82 -4.39
N VAL A 98 10.73 -7.86 -4.89
CA VAL A 98 10.78 -8.28 -6.30
C VAL A 98 9.36 -8.55 -6.78
N GLY A 99 8.89 -7.77 -7.75
CA GLY A 99 7.50 -7.85 -8.20
C GLY A 99 6.53 -7.53 -7.05
N ASN A 100 5.58 -8.44 -6.78
CA ASN A 100 4.59 -8.30 -5.71
C ASN A 100 4.95 -9.09 -4.44
N GLN A 101 6.24 -9.39 -4.23
CA GLN A 101 6.69 -10.20 -3.11
C GLN A 101 7.88 -9.56 -2.40
N ILE A 102 7.90 -9.70 -1.08
CA ILE A 102 9.06 -9.48 -0.24
C ILE A 102 9.78 -10.81 -0.08
N ASN A 103 11.04 -10.85 -0.46
CA ASN A 103 11.92 -12.01 -0.28
C ASN A 103 12.78 -11.78 0.95
N ILE A 104 12.74 -12.72 1.89
CA ILE A 104 13.49 -12.70 3.15
C ILE A 104 14.76 -13.55 3.02
N TYR A 105 15.85 -13.06 3.61
CA TYR A 105 17.14 -13.71 3.69
C TYR A 105 17.67 -13.66 5.13
N PRO A 106 18.39 -14.69 5.62
CA PRO A 106 18.61 -15.98 4.96
C PRO A 106 17.31 -16.76 4.79
N LYS A 107 17.27 -17.66 3.81
CA LYS A 107 16.07 -18.45 3.57
C LYS A 107 15.73 -19.34 4.77
N SER A 108 14.48 -19.29 5.19
CA SER A 108 13.88 -20.19 6.17
C SER A 108 12.58 -20.81 5.63
N SER A 109 12.26 -22.01 6.11
CA SER A 109 11.09 -22.77 5.66
C SER A 109 9.76 -22.11 6.06
N SER A 110 9.72 -21.55 7.27
CA SER A 110 8.57 -20.80 7.79
C SER A 110 9.01 -19.87 8.90
N ALA A 111 8.44 -18.68 8.93
CA ALA A 111 8.56 -17.74 10.04
C ALA A 111 7.31 -16.87 10.10
N ASP A 112 6.99 -16.35 11.27
CA ASP A 112 5.95 -15.36 11.38
C ASP A 112 6.50 -13.99 10.99
N TYR A 113 5.67 -13.18 10.35
CA TYR A 113 6.03 -11.84 9.95
C TYR A 113 4.98 -10.82 10.37
N GLU A 114 5.44 -9.60 10.57
CA GLU A 114 4.61 -8.40 10.62
C GLU A 114 5.11 -7.43 9.55
N LEU A 115 4.21 -6.99 8.67
CA LEU A 115 4.47 -5.97 7.67
C LEU A 115 3.64 -4.74 8.00
N VAL A 116 4.32 -3.65 8.32
CA VAL A 116 3.72 -2.32 8.40
C VAL A 116 4.02 -1.58 7.11
N TYR A 117 2.99 -1.04 6.46
CA TYR A 117 3.11 -0.43 5.14
C TYR A 117 2.15 0.76 4.99
N TYR A 118 2.49 1.64 4.04
CA TYR A 118 1.55 2.61 3.51
C TYR A 118 0.62 1.92 2.52
N ALA A 119 -0.67 1.93 2.81
CA ALA A 119 -1.75 1.46 1.97
C ALA A 119 -2.30 2.60 1.08
N SER A 120 -2.92 2.25 -0.03
CA SER A 120 -3.63 3.21 -0.86
C SER A 120 -4.85 3.78 -0.15
N VAL A 121 -5.16 5.04 -0.42
CA VAL A 121 -6.45 5.64 -0.02
C VAL A 121 -7.57 4.80 -0.63
N GLU A 122 -8.57 4.45 0.18
CA GLU A 122 -9.73 3.69 -0.28
C GLU A 122 -10.49 4.51 -1.34
N PRO A 123 -10.67 3.98 -2.56
CA PRO A 123 -11.28 4.73 -3.64
C PRO A 123 -12.77 4.96 -3.36
N LEU A 124 -13.23 6.17 -3.62
CA LEU A 124 -14.64 6.53 -3.49
C LEU A 124 -15.47 5.86 -4.58
N SER A 125 -16.66 5.41 -4.20
CA SER A 125 -17.65 4.86 -5.12
C SER A 125 -19.04 4.96 -4.52
N ASN A 126 -20.09 4.63 -5.30
CA ASN A 126 -21.46 4.61 -4.78
C ASN A 126 -21.62 3.63 -3.59
N ASN A 127 -20.84 2.54 -3.56
CA ASN A 127 -20.88 1.54 -2.48
C ASN A 127 -19.89 1.86 -1.34
N LYS A 128 -19.00 2.84 -1.54
CA LYS A 128 -18.03 3.34 -0.56
C LYS A 128 -18.02 4.87 -0.64
N PRO A 129 -19.09 5.52 -0.17
CA PRO A 129 -19.34 6.93 -0.46
C PRO A 129 -18.45 7.88 0.35
N THR A 130 -17.67 7.38 1.32
CA THR A 130 -16.78 8.19 2.14
C THR A 130 -15.45 7.48 2.36
N ASN A 131 -14.40 8.26 2.61
CA ASN A 131 -13.13 7.78 3.12
C ASN A 131 -12.57 8.83 4.10
N TRP A 132 -11.48 8.50 4.80
CA TRP A 132 -10.88 9.41 5.77
C TRP A 132 -10.40 10.73 5.16
N LEU A 133 -10.01 10.71 3.87
CA LEU A 133 -9.50 11.88 3.17
C LEU A 133 -10.61 12.89 2.88
N LEU A 134 -11.80 12.42 2.52
CA LEU A 134 -12.97 13.26 2.26
C LEU A 134 -13.62 13.79 3.55
N ALA A 135 -13.38 13.14 4.68
CA ALA A 135 -13.91 13.55 5.98
C ALA A 135 -13.08 14.64 6.67
N LYS A 136 -11.91 15.00 6.11
CA LYS A 136 -11.01 16.05 6.60
C LYS A 136 -11.32 17.38 5.93
#